data_AF-A0A7K0EK36-F1
#
_entry.id   AF-A0A7K0EK36-F1
#
_cell.length_a   1.000
_cell.length_b   1.000
_cell.length_c   1.000
_cell.angle_alpha   90.00
_cell.angle_beta   90.00
_cell.angle_gamma   90.00
#
_symmetry.space_group_name_H-M   'P 1'
#
loop_
_entity.id
_entity.type
_entity.pdbx_description
1 polymer ?
#
loop_
_entity_poly.entity_id
_entity_poly.type
_entity_poly.pdbx_seq_one_letter_code
_entity_poly.pdbx_strand_id
1 'polypeptide(L)'
;MNNYLGGFFLIKLKPFDWSPIPLVYTGSTCINDSMLATWSYRWVNERVEETRAAEELLGLNPAKVTAIRHWTDQKLTEGKVGYHQVFLDLKTAQEYRQRFFAHLDAVKLLAIYFDEPAADAIIEELRPKRANMGECGLYQMLSRKVPEAEDNDETTIGYDLVGIEQGGSFHSFHCHGIGPELVRKFGLTLNEFGLFDYCDDWKPVLDAFQNGEIGAEPVPWFVAKVKQISVEKKAG
;
A
#
# COMPACT_ATOMS: atom_id res chain seq x y z
N MET A 1 -1.29 20.48 8.31
CA MET A 1 -0.57 20.12 7.07
C MET A 1 -1.56 19.40 6.18
N ASN A 2 -1.58 19.72 4.88
CA ASN A 2 -2.46 19.02 3.95
C ASN A 2 -1.86 17.64 3.66
N ASN A 3 -2.68 16.60 3.78
CA ASN A 3 -2.34 15.26 3.33
C ASN A 3 -3.04 14.98 2.00
N TYR A 4 -2.38 14.24 1.11
CA TYR A 4 -2.91 13.82 -0.18
C TYR A 4 -2.98 12.30 -0.30
N LEU A 5 -4.04 11.81 -0.92
CA LEU A 5 -4.28 10.38 -1.11
C LEU A 5 -3.27 9.78 -2.11
N GLY A 6 -2.48 8.82 -1.65
CA GLY A 6 -1.62 7.96 -2.47
C GLY A 6 -2.38 6.81 -3.14
N GLY A 7 -3.58 6.48 -2.63
CA GLY A 7 -4.52 5.54 -3.22
C GLY A 7 -5.07 4.54 -2.22
N PHE A 8 -5.88 3.61 -2.72
CA PHE A 8 -6.46 2.55 -1.92
C PHE A 8 -5.79 1.22 -2.22
N PHE A 9 -5.51 0.44 -1.18
CA PHE A 9 -4.74 -0.80 -1.22
C PHE A 9 -5.55 -1.91 -0.56
N LEU A 10 -5.73 -3.03 -1.26
CA LEU A 10 -6.46 -4.18 -0.74
C LEU A 10 -5.46 -5.28 -0.34
N ILE A 11 -5.25 -5.42 0.96
CA ILE A 11 -4.14 -6.18 1.53
C ILE A 11 -4.67 -7.33 2.38
N LYS A 12 -4.19 -8.55 2.17
CA LYS A 12 -4.42 -9.69 3.05
C LYS A 12 -3.32 -9.71 4.10
N LEU A 13 -3.71 -9.49 5.35
CA LEU A 13 -2.79 -9.53 6.48
C LEU A 13 -2.30 -10.97 6.68
N LYS A 14 -0.99 -11.12 6.90
CA LYS A 14 -0.39 -12.40 7.29
C LYS A 14 0.40 -12.25 8.59
N PRO A 15 0.43 -13.28 9.44
CA PRO A 15 1.34 -13.33 10.57
C PRO A 15 2.79 -13.23 10.09
N PHE A 16 3.63 -12.53 10.84
CA PHE A 16 5.08 -12.61 10.68
C PHE A 16 5.79 -12.53 12.02
N ASP A 17 6.93 -13.22 12.12
CA ASP A 17 7.51 -13.58 13.42
C ASP A 17 8.54 -12.58 13.96
N TRP A 18 8.95 -11.58 13.16
CA TRP A 18 10.02 -10.64 13.54
C TRP A 18 9.52 -9.29 14.10
N SER A 19 8.21 -9.07 14.18
CA SER A 19 7.60 -7.90 14.85
C SER A 19 6.98 -8.30 16.18
N PRO A 20 6.99 -7.41 17.20
CA PRO A 20 6.21 -7.62 18.41
C PRO A 20 4.70 -7.66 18.17
N ILE A 21 4.23 -7.11 17.04
CA ILE A 21 2.83 -7.15 16.59
C ILE A 21 2.71 -8.13 15.43
N PRO A 22 1.90 -9.20 15.54
CA PRO A 22 1.89 -10.29 14.57
C PRO A 22 1.21 -9.93 13.25
N LEU A 23 0.26 -8.99 13.25
CA LEU A 23 -0.47 -8.55 12.06
C LEU A 23 -0.25 -7.05 11.88
N VAL A 24 0.40 -6.66 10.79
CA VAL A 24 0.76 -5.26 10.54
C VAL A 24 -0.02 -4.69 9.36
N TYR A 25 -0.63 -3.53 9.56
CA TYR A 25 -1.50 -2.87 8.60
C TYR A 25 -0.72 -1.95 7.65
N THR A 26 0.35 -2.47 7.06
CA THR A 26 1.16 -1.79 6.04
C THR A 26 0.70 -2.12 4.62
N GLY A 27 0.88 -1.17 3.70
CA GLY A 27 0.72 -1.39 2.25
C GLY A 27 1.88 -2.18 1.61
N SER A 28 2.93 -2.54 2.37
CA SER A 28 4.08 -3.27 1.84
C SER A 28 3.76 -4.75 1.56
N THR A 29 4.09 -5.20 0.35
CA THR A 29 3.99 -6.61 -0.03
C THR A 29 5.15 -7.48 0.44
N CYS A 30 6.18 -6.90 1.06
CA CYS A 30 7.19 -7.69 1.78
C CYS A 30 6.57 -8.32 3.03
N ILE A 31 5.61 -7.62 3.66
CA ILE A 31 4.98 -8.02 4.92
C ILE A 31 3.60 -8.65 4.71
N ASN A 32 2.86 -8.24 3.68
CA ASN A 32 1.51 -8.73 3.40
C ASN A 32 1.33 -9.20 1.95
N ASP A 33 0.19 -9.81 1.62
CA ASP A 33 -0.13 -10.11 0.22
C ASP A 33 -1.10 -9.05 -0.32
N SER A 34 -0.81 -8.47 -1.48
CA SER A 34 -1.77 -7.58 -2.16
C SER A 34 -2.74 -8.38 -3.02
N MET A 35 -4.03 -8.06 -2.90
CA MET A 35 -5.10 -8.67 -3.70
C MET A 35 -5.16 -8.12 -5.12
N LEU A 36 -4.45 -7.01 -5.38
CA LEU A 36 -4.19 -6.45 -6.69
C LEU A 36 -2.67 -6.34 -6.86
N ALA A 37 -2.09 -7.20 -7.69
CA ALA A 37 -0.65 -7.23 -7.91
C ALA A 37 -0.33 -7.57 -9.37
N THR A 38 0.94 -7.78 -9.67
CA THR A 38 1.44 -8.06 -11.02
C THR A 38 0.67 -9.20 -11.72
N TRP A 39 0.34 -10.27 -10.98
CA TRP A 39 -0.44 -11.41 -11.47
C TRP A 39 -1.85 -11.04 -11.97
N SER A 40 -2.39 -9.90 -11.53
CA SER A 40 -3.73 -9.41 -11.87
C SER A 40 -3.79 -8.71 -13.23
N TYR A 41 -2.66 -8.39 -13.86
CA TYR A 41 -2.63 -7.69 -15.16
C TYR A 41 -2.30 -8.68 -16.29
N ARG A 42 -3.12 -8.71 -17.36
CA ARG A 42 -2.93 -9.70 -18.44
C ARG A 42 -1.66 -9.44 -19.25
N TRP A 43 -1.30 -8.18 -19.44
CA TRP A 43 -0.15 -7.78 -20.25
C TRP A 43 1.20 -8.01 -19.56
N VAL A 44 1.23 -8.24 -18.24
CA VAL A 44 2.46 -8.62 -17.54
C VAL A 44 2.66 -10.14 -17.56
N ASN A 45 1.58 -10.90 -17.68
CA ASN A 45 1.57 -12.33 -17.40
C ASN A 45 1.14 -13.21 -18.58
N GLU A 46 2.11 -13.52 -19.43
CA GLU A 46 2.11 -14.73 -20.26
C GLU A 46 2.79 -15.93 -19.57
N ARG A 47 3.32 -15.77 -18.34
CA ARG A 47 4.09 -16.79 -17.63
C ARG A 47 3.24 -17.59 -16.63
N VAL A 48 3.28 -18.92 -16.74
CA VAL A 48 2.46 -19.88 -15.97
C VAL A 48 2.75 -19.83 -14.47
N GLU A 49 3.97 -19.49 -14.05
CA GLU A 49 4.40 -19.56 -12.64
C GLU A 49 3.73 -18.52 -11.72
N GLU A 50 3.48 -17.28 -12.19
CA GLU A 50 2.77 -16.26 -11.40
C GLU A 50 1.28 -16.57 -11.23
N THR A 51 0.70 -17.32 -12.19
CA THR A 51 -0.69 -17.81 -12.08
C THR A 51 -0.80 -18.82 -10.95
N ARG A 52 0.20 -19.69 -10.82
CA ARG A 52 0.27 -20.71 -9.75
C ARG A 52 0.48 -20.09 -8.37
N ALA A 53 1.32 -19.06 -8.27
CA ALA A 53 1.50 -18.30 -7.04
C ALA A 53 0.20 -17.61 -6.57
N ALA A 54 -0.58 -17.03 -7.49
CA ALA A 54 -1.88 -16.44 -7.13
C ALA A 54 -2.91 -17.50 -6.66
N GLU A 55 -2.94 -18.67 -7.30
CA GLU A 55 -3.81 -19.79 -6.90
C GLU A 55 -3.45 -20.34 -5.52
N GLU A 56 -2.16 -20.58 -5.26
CA GLU A 56 -1.66 -21.15 -4.01
C GLU A 56 -1.70 -20.15 -2.84
N LEU A 57 -1.36 -18.88 -3.06
CA LEU A 57 -1.33 -17.85 -2.00
C LEU A 57 -2.74 -17.37 -1.60
N LEU A 58 -3.66 -17.31 -2.56
CA LEU A 58 -4.97 -16.68 -2.38
C LEU A 58 -6.14 -17.66 -2.40
N GLY A 59 -5.89 -18.96 -2.61
CA GLY A 59 -6.93 -19.98 -2.71
C GLY A 59 -7.88 -19.75 -3.89
N LEU A 60 -7.42 -19.05 -4.92
CA LEU A 60 -8.20 -18.76 -6.12
C LEU A 60 -8.15 -19.95 -7.07
N ASN A 61 -9.27 -20.22 -7.74
CA ASN A 61 -9.27 -21.16 -8.86
C ASN A 61 -8.92 -20.43 -10.18
N PRO A 62 -8.49 -21.14 -11.22
CA PRO A 62 -8.08 -20.53 -12.49
C PRO A 62 -9.15 -19.60 -13.08
N ALA A 63 -10.44 -19.98 -12.98
CA ALA A 63 -11.54 -19.17 -13.49
C ALA A 63 -11.67 -17.81 -12.78
N LYS A 64 -11.46 -17.76 -11.46
CA LYS A 64 -11.42 -16.51 -10.69
C LYS A 64 -10.22 -15.66 -11.08
N VAL A 65 -9.04 -16.26 -11.26
CA VAL A 65 -7.83 -15.53 -11.72
C VAL A 65 -8.07 -14.90 -13.09
N THR A 66 -8.64 -15.64 -14.03
CA THR A 66 -9.03 -15.12 -15.35
C THR A 66 -10.05 -13.97 -15.23
N ALA A 67 -11.08 -14.12 -14.39
CA ALA A 67 -12.08 -13.07 -14.18
C ALA A 67 -11.48 -11.78 -13.58
N ILE A 68 -10.59 -11.92 -12.59
CA ILE A 68 -9.83 -10.80 -12.02
C ILE A 68 -9.02 -10.10 -13.09
N ARG A 69 -8.26 -10.87 -13.88
CA ARG A 69 -7.41 -10.35 -14.96
C ARG A 69 -8.19 -9.53 -15.98
N HIS A 70 -9.34 -10.04 -16.44
CA HIS A 70 -10.19 -9.28 -17.36
C HIS A 70 -10.77 -8.01 -16.72
N TRP A 71 -11.20 -8.10 -15.46
CA TRP A 71 -11.73 -6.94 -14.74
C TRP A 71 -10.66 -5.87 -14.52
N THR A 72 -9.45 -6.27 -14.14
CA THR A 72 -8.32 -5.36 -13.90
C THR A 72 -7.90 -4.65 -15.18
N ASP A 73 -7.77 -5.34 -16.31
CA ASP A 73 -7.49 -4.71 -17.61
C ASP A 73 -8.56 -3.67 -17.99
N GLN A 74 -9.84 -4.01 -17.77
CA GLN A 74 -10.94 -3.10 -18.01
C GLN A 74 -10.82 -1.85 -17.11
N LYS A 75 -10.60 -2.02 -15.81
CA LYS A 75 -10.48 -0.91 -14.86
C LYS A 75 -9.21 -0.09 -15.03
N LEU A 76 -8.14 -0.69 -15.51
CA LEU A 76 -6.93 0.02 -15.93
C LEU A 76 -7.24 0.95 -17.10
N THR A 77 -7.95 0.45 -18.12
CA THR A 77 -8.38 1.24 -19.29
C THR A 77 -9.33 2.38 -18.91
N GLU A 78 -10.20 2.15 -17.91
CA GLU A 78 -11.11 3.17 -17.37
C GLU A 78 -10.41 4.21 -16.46
N GLY A 79 -9.12 4.06 -16.17
CA GLY A 79 -8.38 4.96 -15.26
C GLY A 79 -8.82 4.83 -13.79
N LYS A 80 -9.26 3.63 -13.40
CA LYS A 80 -9.82 3.26 -12.09
C LYS A 80 -8.87 2.41 -11.24
N VAL A 81 -7.94 1.73 -11.89
CA VAL A 81 -6.84 0.98 -11.28
C VAL A 81 -5.53 1.49 -11.88
N GLY A 82 -4.49 1.61 -11.07
CA GLY A 82 -3.15 2.02 -11.48
C GLY A 82 -2.10 0.98 -11.11
N TYR A 83 -1.05 0.90 -11.93
CA TYR A 83 -0.03 -0.13 -11.78
C TYR A 83 0.84 0.07 -10.52
N HIS A 84 1.15 -0.91 -9.69
CA HIS A 84 0.73 -2.31 -9.78
C HIS A 84 -0.27 -2.72 -8.69
N GLN A 85 -0.51 -1.89 -7.66
CA GLN A 85 -1.33 -2.30 -6.50
C GLN A 85 -2.34 -1.24 -6.06
N VAL A 86 -2.60 -0.23 -6.88
CA VAL A 86 -3.32 0.97 -6.45
C VAL A 86 -4.71 1.02 -7.09
N PHE A 87 -5.74 1.09 -6.29
CA PHE A 87 -7.06 1.52 -6.74
C PHE A 87 -7.14 3.04 -6.70
N LEU A 88 -7.61 3.64 -7.79
CA LEU A 88 -7.62 5.09 -7.98
C LEU A 88 -8.91 5.77 -7.46
N ASP A 89 -9.87 4.97 -7.00
CA ASP A 89 -11.01 5.43 -6.20
C ASP A 89 -11.53 4.31 -5.27
N LEU A 90 -12.21 4.74 -4.20
CA LEU A 90 -12.71 3.86 -3.15
C LEU A 90 -13.76 2.87 -3.67
N LYS A 91 -14.69 3.35 -4.50
CA LYS A 91 -15.79 2.54 -5.05
C LYS A 91 -15.26 1.33 -5.82
N THR A 92 -14.22 1.53 -6.62
CA THR A 92 -13.57 0.48 -7.41
C THR A 92 -12.90 -0.54 -6.49
N ALA A 93 -12.21 -0.11 -5.43
CA ALA A 93 -11.60 -1.01 -4.46
C ALA A 93 -12.63 -1.85 -3.70
N GLN A 94 -13.75 -1.22 -3.29
CA GLN A 94 -14.88 -1.90 -2.63
C GLN A 94 -15.56 -2.92 -3.56
N GLU A 95 -15.81 -2.55 -4.83
CA GLU A 95 -16.36 -3.46 -5.85
C GLU A 95 -15.46 -4.68 -6.01
N TYR A 96 -14.14 -4.47 -6.14
CA TYR A 96 -13.17 -5.54 -6.31
C TYR A 96 -13.15 -6.50 -5.11
N ARG A 97 -13.08 -5.95 -3.89
CA ARG A 97 -13.17 -6.73 -2.65
C ARG A 97 -14.46 -7.54 -2.60
N GLN A 98 -15.61 -6.89 -2.81
CA GLN A 98 -16.92 -7.55 -2.72
C GLN A 98 -17.06 -8.67 -3.75
N ARG A 99 -16.58 -8.44 -4.97
CA ARG A 99 -16.71 -9.39 -6.08
C ARG A 99 -15.82 -10.62 -5.93
N PHE A 100 -14.57 -10.44 -5.49
CA PHE A 100 -13.57 -11.50 -5.55
C PHE A 100 -13.13 -12.03 -4.18
N PHE A 101 -13.20 -11.20 -3.13
CA PHE A 101 -12.57 -11.47 -1.83
C PHE A 101 -13.48 -11.24 -0.61
N ALA A 102 -14.81 -11.12 -0.80
CA ALA A 102 -15.76 -10.86 0.29
C ALA A 102 -15.73 -11.90 1.42
N HIS A 103 -15.23 -13.10 1.14
CA HIS A 103 -15.16 -14.24 2.05
C HIS A 103 -13.88 -14.24 2.92
N LEU A 104 -12.95 -13.32 2.69
CA LEU A 104 -11.66 -13.28 3.41
C LEU A 104 -11.65 -12.12 4.42
N ASP A 105 -11.87 -12.43 5.69
CA ASP A 105 -11.85 -11.42 6.77
C ASP A 105 -10.47 -10.80 7.01
N ALA A 106 -9.40 -11.55 6.67
CA ALA A 106 -8.02 -11.08 6.72
C ALA A 106 -7.69 -10.02 5.66
N VAL A 107 -8.57 -9.83 4.66
CA VAL A 107 -8.41 -8.80 3.63
C VAL A 107 -8.95 -7.47 4.12
N LYS A 108 -8.03 -6.51 4.29
CA LYS A 108 -8.30 -5.13 4.71
C LYS A 108 -8.14 -4.17 3.55
N LEU A 109 -8.95 -3.13 3.55
CA LEU A 109 -8.86 -2.02 2.62
C LEU A 109 -8.24 -0.83 3.35
N LEU A 110 -7.08 -0.39 2.86
CA LEU A 110 -6.33 0.71 3.44
C LEU A 110 -6.34 1.89 2.46
N ALA A 111 -6.48 3.10 2.99
CA ALA A 111 -6.16 4.33 2.28
C ALA A 111 -4.86 4.88 2.85
N ILE A 112 -3.92 5.22 1.95
CA ILE A 112 -2.59 5.70 2.33
C ILE A 112 -2.46 7.15 1.92
N TYR A 113 -2.03 7.99 2.85
CA TYR A 113 -1.88 9.42 2.68
C TYR A 113 -0.46 9.87 2.97
N PHE A 114 -0.02 10.91 2.26
CA PHE A 114 1.27 11.55 2.45
C PHE A 114 1.06 13.04 2.66
N ASP A 115 1.88 13.68 3.49
CA ASP A 115 1.85 15.13 3.58
C ASP A 115 2.28 15.78 2.25
N GLU A 116 2.01 17.07 2.12
CA GLU A 116 2.28 17.80 0.87
C GLU A 116 3.75 17.72 0.40
N PRO A 117 4.77 17.97 1.25
CA PRO A 117 6.16 17.81 0.85
C PRO A 117 6.52 16.38 0.42
N ALA A 118 6.06 15.36 1.15
CA ALA A 118 6.30 13.97 0.77
C ALA A 118 5.61 13.64 -0.55
N ALA A 119 4.36 14.06 -0.74
CA ALA A 119 3.63 13.84 -1.99
C ALA A 119 4.36 14.45 -3.19
N ASP A 120 4.88 15.66 -3.08
CA ASP A 120 5.68 16.30 -4.16
C ASP A 120 6.98 15.55 -4.44
N ALA A 121 7.70 15.15 -3.40
CA ALA A 121 8.94 14.38 -3.55
C ALA A 121 8.69 13.01 -4.21
N ILE A 122 7.60 12.32 -3.84
CA ILE A 122 7.21 11.03 -4.43
C ILE A 122 6.81 11.19 -5.89
N ILE A 123 6.05 12.25 -6.23
CA ILE A 123 5.68 12.55 -7.63
C ILE A 123 6.95 12.74 -8.48
N GLU A 124 7.93 13.47 -7.96
CA GLU A 124 9.17 13.72 -8.71
C GLU A 124 10.00 12.44 -8.89
N GLU A 125 10.13 11.62 -7.85
CA GLU A 125 10.88 10.36 -7.94
C GLU A 125 10.23 9.35 -8.91
N LEU A 126 8.89 9.26 -8.87
CA LEU A 126 8.13 8.30 -9.66
C LEU A 126 7.79 8.79 -11.07
N ARG A 127 8.10 10.05 -11.40
CA ARG A 127 7.87 10.62 -12.73
C ARG A 127 8.54 9.74 -13.78
N PRO A 128 7.82 9.31 -14.84
CA PRO A 128 8.42 8.54 -15.91
C PRO A 128 9.62 9.26 -16.54
N LYS A 129 10.81 8.66 -16.43
CA LYS A 129 12.07 9.26 -16.91
C LYS A 129 12.32 9.02 -18.41
N ARG A 130 11.50 8.19 -19.06
CA ARG A 130 11.59 7.82 -20.48
C ARG A 130 10.20 7.71 -21.09
N ALA A 131 10.08 8.01 -22.39
CA ALA A 131 8.81 7.97 -23.11
C ALA A 131 8.13 6.59 -23.14
N ASN A 132 8.90 5.51 -22.96
CA ASN A 132 8.40 4.14 -22.93
C ASN A 132 8.15 3.61 -21.50
N MET A 133 8.35 4.43 -20.48
CA MET A 133 8.06 4.09 -19.10
C MET A 133 6.65 4.54 -18.75
N GLY A 134 5.80 3.60 -18.33
CA GLY A 134 4.45 3.93 -17.88
C GLY A 134 4.44 4.60 -16.50
N GLU A 135 3.36 5.30 -16.20
CA GLU A 135 3.08 5.84 -14.88
C GLU A 135 2.60 4.74 -13.93
N CYS A 136 3.13 4.69 -12.71
CA CYS A 136 2.56 3.85 -11.67
C CYS A 136 1.32 4.53 -11.03
N GLY A 137 0.45 3.73 -10.43
CA GLY A 137 -0.79 4.18 -9.81
C GLY A 137 -0.59 5.14 -8.64
N LEU A 138 0.50 4.98 -7.88
CA LEU A 138 0.84 5.91 -6.79
C LEU A 138 1.16 7.31 -7.35
N TYR A 139 1.97 7.38 -8.41
CA TYR A 139 2.24 8.62 -9.14
C TYR A 139 0.94 9.24 -9.67
N GLN A 140 0.08 8.43 -10.30
CA GLN A 140 -1.21 8.90 -10.83
C GLN A 140 -2.12 9.47 -9.74
N MET A 141 -2.19 8.85 -8.57
CA MET A 141 -3.02 9.34 -7.46
C MET A 141 -2.49 10.61 -6.84
N LEU A 142 -1.20 10.64 -6.49
CA LEU A 142 -0.60 11.82 -5.87
C LEU A 142 -0.63 13.03 -6.81
N SER A 143 -0.46 12.81 -8.13
CA SER A 143 -0.56 13.88 -9.14
C SER A 143 -1.95 14.52 -9.22
N ARG A 144 -3.01 13.83 -8.77
CA ARG A 144 -4.36 14.40 -8.67
C ARG A 144 -4.53 15.32 -7.47
N LYS A 145 -3.61 15.27 -6.49
CA LYS A 145 -3.65 16.06 -5.25
C LYS A 145 -5.01 16.00 -4.55
N VAL A 146 -5.60 14.80 -4.48
CA VAL A 146 -6.87 14.58 -3.78
C VAL A 146 -6.61 14.75 -2.28
N PRO A 147 -7.19 15.77 -1.61
CA PRO A 147 -6.93 16.02 -0.21
C PRO A 147 -7.51 14.90 0.66
N GLU A 148 -6.92 14.72 1.84
CA GLU A 148 -7.50 13.91 2.90
C GLU A 148 -8.94 14.39 3.19
N ALA A 149 -9.89 13.48 3.03
CA ALA A 149 -11.26 13.68 3.45
C ALA A 149 -11.42 13.20 4.89
N GLU A 150 -12.18 13.96 5.68
CA GLU A 150 -12.79 13.45 6.91
C GLU A 150 -14.10 12.76 6.52
N ASP A 151 -14.00 11.55 5.98
CA ASP A 151 -15.17 10.69 5.74
C ASP A 151 -15.37 9.76 6.94
N ASN A 152 -16.64 9.47 7.27
CA ASN A 152 -17.00 8.66 8.43
C ASN A 152 -16.60 7.18 8.27
N ASP A 153 -16.33 6.75 7.04
CA ASP A 153 -15.97 5.36 6.72
C ASP A 153 -14.45 5.09 6.84
N GLU A 154 -13.63 6.11 7.13
CA GLU A 154 -12.18 5.98 7.28
C GLU A 154 -11.72 6.25 8.73
N THR A 155 -10.98 5.32 9.32
CA THR A 155 -10.35 5.51 10.63
C THR A 155 -8.84 5.57 10.47
N THR A 156 -8.21 6.63 10.98
CA THR A 156 -6.73 6.68 11.08
C THR A 156 -6.29 5.64 12.10
N ILE A 157 -5.43 4.72 11.66
CA ILE A 157 -4.92 3.62 12.49
C ILE A 157 -3.43 3.76 12.83
N GLY A 158 -2.74 4.73 12.25
CA GLY A 158 -1.35 5.06 12.57
C GLY A 158 -0.56 5.56 11.37
N TYR A 159 0.75 5.52 11.52
CA TYR A 159 1.74 6.00 10.57
C TYR A 159 2.75 4.90 10.28
N ASP A 160 2.94 4.61 8.99
CA ASP A 160 4.00 3.72 8.52
C ASP A 160 5.20 4.54 8.06
N LEU A 161 6.39 3.98 8.18
CA LEU A 161 7.59 4.49 7.53
C LEU A 161 7.82 3.61 6.31
N VAL A 162 7.64 4.20 5.13
CA VAL A 162 7.66 3.47 3.87
C VAL A 162 8.81 3.91 2.98
N GLY A 163 9.62 2.94 2.56
CA GLY A 163 10.59 3.10 1.49
C GLY A 163 9.89 2.89 0.15
N ILE A 164 10.10 3.78 -0.82
CA ILE A 164 9.37 3.72 -2.10
C ILE A 164 10.33 3.39 -3.25
N GLU A 165 10.08 2.24 -3.88
CA GLU A 165 10.83 1.79 -5.05
C GLU A 165 10.36 2.47 -6.34
N GLN A 166 11.24 2.47 -7.34
CA GLN A 166 10.86 2.87 -8.70
C GLN A 166 9.75 1.94 -9.20
N GLY A 167 8.54 2.48 -9.39
CA GLY A 167 7.33 1.71 -9.70
C GLY A 167 6.26 1.73 -8.60
N GLY A 168 6.56 2.36 -7.46
CA GLY A 168 5.60 2.68 -6.41
C GLY A 168 5.28 1.54 -5.44
N SER A 169 6.08 0.47 -5.38
CA SER A 169 5.99 -0.52 -4.29
C SER A 169 6.58 0.05 -3.00
N PHE A 170 6.04 -0.42 -1.88
CA PHE A 170 6.49 -0.05 -0.55
C PHE A 170 7.35 -1.13 0.09
N HIS A 171 8.47 -0.71 0.66
CA HIS A 171 9.09 -1.37 1.81
C HIS A 171 8.48 -0.78 3.08
N SER A 172 8.28 -1.62 4.10
CA SER A 172 7.94 -1.15 5.44
C SER A 172 9.19 -1.19 6.30
N PHE A 173 9.28 -0.34 7.32
CA PHE A 173 10.33 -0.46 8.34
C PHE A 173 10.36 -1.85 9.02
N HIS A 174 9.25 -2.60 8.96
CA HIS A 174 9.22 -3.99 9.43
C HIS A 174 10.10 -4.94 8.61
N CYS A 175 10.47 -4.62 7.36
CA CYS A 175 11.28 -5.50 6.51
C CYS A 175 12.64 -5.87 7.13
N HIS A 176 13.19 -5.00 7.98
CA HIS A 176 14.50 -5.20 8.63
C HIS A 176 14.41 -5.36 10.15
N GLY A 177 13.20 -5.50 10.70
CA GLY A 177 13.02 -5.58 12.15
C GLY A 177 13.55 -4.36 12.92
N ILE A 178 13.63 -3.18 12.28
CA ILE A 178 14.20 -1.95 12.87
C ILE A 178 13.24 -1.21 13.81
N GLY A 179 12.00 -1.69 13.96
CA GLY A 179 11.00 -1.09 14.86
C GLY A 179 11.51 -0.80 16.28
N PRO A 180 12.12 -1.78 17.00
CA PRO A 180 12.66 -1.55 18.34
C PRO A 180 13.80 -0.51 18.40
N GLU A 181 14.58 -0.36 17.33
CA GLU A 181 15.60 0.69 17.25
C GLU A 181 14.96 2.07 17.14
N LEU A 182 13.96 2.21 16.27
CA LEU A 182 13.22 3.45 16.05
C LEU A 182 12.51 3.90 17.34
N VAL A 183 11.85 2.98 18.05
CA VAL A 183 11.23 3.25 19.36
C VAL A 183 12.27 3.77 20.36
N ARG A 184 13.43 3.11 20.47
CA ARG A 184 14.45 3.45 21.46
C ARG A 184 15.18 4.76 21.14
N LYS A 185 15.47 5.02 19.86
CA LYS A 185 16.26 6.18 19.41
C LYS A 185 15.43 7.45 19.32
N PHE A 186 14.17 7.35 18.91
CA PHE A 186 13.31 8.50 18.63
C PHE A 186 12.09 8.60 19.55
N GLY A 187 11.91 7.67 20.47
CA GLY A 187 10.77 7.69 21.40
C GLY A 187 9.42 7.42 20.74
N LEU A 188 9.41 6.79 19.56
CA LEU A 188 8.17 6.43 18.86
C LEU A 188 7.40 5.35 19.63
N THR A 189 6.08 5.33 19.47
CA THR A 189 5.21 4.32 20.07
C THR A 189 4.59 3.46 18.97
N LEU A 190 4.82 2.14 19.03
CA LEU A 190 4.21 1.17 18.12
C LEU A 190 2.85 0.73 18.67
N ASN A 191 1.79 0.87 17.89
CA ASN A 191 0.42 0.60 18.30
C ASN A 191 -0.07 -0.80 17.92
N GLU A 192 -1.34 -1.10 18.21
CA GLU A 192 -1.93 -2.43 18.01
C GLU A 192 -2.05 -2.86 16.53
N PHE A 193 -2.00 -1.91 15.60
CA PHE A 193 -1.98 -2.16 14.16
C PHE A 193 -0.55 -2.39 13.62
N GLY A 194 0.44 -2.34 14.52
CA GLY A 194 1.87 -2.40 14.21
C GLY A 194 2.35 -1.23 13.37
N LEU A 195 1.68 -0.09 13.50
CA LEU A 195 2.08 1.20 12.97
C LEU A 195 2.57 2.09 14.11
N PHE A 196 3.25 3.18 13.80
CA PHE A 196 3.57 4.17 14.81
C PHE A 196 2.36 5.08 15.09
N ASP A 197 2.20 5.49 16.34
CA ASP A 197 1.32 6.62 16.66
C ASP A 197 1.87 7.92 16.08
N TYR A 198 1.04 8.96 16.12
CA TYR A 198 1.47 10.28 15.66
C TYR A 198 2.72 10.76 16.40
N CYS A 199 3.67 11.30 15.64
CA CYS A 199 4.83 12.01 16.14
C CYS A 199 4.79 13.46 15.64
N ASP A 200 5.05 14.41 16.53
CA ASP A 200 5.05 15.84 16.20
C ASP A 200 6.16 16.20 15.19
N ASP A 201 7.29 15.49 15.24
CA ASP A 201 8.46 15.73 14.37
C ASP A 201 9.06 14.43 13.85
N TRP A 202 8.77 14.13 12.58
CA TRP A 202 9.32 12.99 11.87
C TRP A 202 10.71 13.25 11.26
N LYS A 203 11.17 14.50 11.24
CA LYS A 203 12.41 14.87 10.54
C LYS A 203 13.65 14.12 11.07
N PRO A 204 13.88 14.00 12.39
CA PRO A 204 15.03 13.24 12.90
C PRO A 204 15.00 11.77 12.49
N VAL A 205 13.79 11.19 12.36
CA VAL A 205 13.61 9.81 11.91
C VAL A 205 14.00 9.69 10.44
N LEU A 206 13.44 10.54 9.58
CA LEU A 206 13.71 10.53 8.14
C LEU A 206 15.17 10.86 7.80
N ASP A 207 15.78 11.82 8.51
CA ASP A 207 17.20 12.15 8.37
C ASP A 207 18.08 10.92 8.65
N ALA A 208 17.73 10.10 9.65
CA ALA A 208 18.50 8.90 9.98
C ALA A 208 18.40 7.80 8.91
N PHE A 209 17.26 7.66 8.24
CA PHE A 209 17.14 6.81 7.04
C PHE A 209 18.01 7.36 5.91
N GLN A 210 17.92 8.66 5.63
CA GLN A 210 18.64 9.30 4.54
C GLN A 210 20.17 9.26 4.73
N ASN A 211 20.64 9.40 5.96
CA ASN A 211 22.07 9.36 6.30
C ASN A 211 22.63 7.93 6.42
N GLY A 212 21.80 6.90 6.24
CA GLY A 212 22.20 5.51 6.38
C GLY A 212 22.54 5.10 7.82
N GLU A 213 22.01 5.82 8.81
CA GLU A 213 22.16 5.47 10.23
C GLU A 213 21.26 4.29 10.63
N ILE A 214 20.20 4.05 9.85
CA ILE A 214 19.28 2.94 9.99
C ILE A 214 19.55 1.93 8.88
N GLY A 215 19.71 0.66 9.22
CA GLY A 215 19.93 -0.43 8.26
C GLY A 215 18.66 -0.76 7.47
N ALA A 216 18.36 0.03 6.45
CA ALA A 216 17.20 -0.14 5.57
C ALA A 216 17.58 -0.01 4.09
N GLU A 217 16.64 -0.25 3.18
CA GLU A 217 16.90 -0.12 1.73
C GLU A 217 17.36 1.30 1.37
N PRO A 218 18.29 1.43 0.40
CA PRO A 218 18.78 2.72 -0.09
C PRO A 218 17.78 3.36 -1.08
N VAL A 219 16.54 3.52 -0.63
CA VAL A 219 15.43 4.17 -1.35
C VAL A 219 14.98 5.42 -0.57
N PRO A 220 14.23 6.33 -1.19
CA PRO A 220 13.59 7.42 -0.45
C PRO A 220 12.56 6.89 0.55
N TRP A 221 12.66 7.34 1.80
CA TRP A 221 11.77 6.98 2.90
C TRP A 221 10.83 8.13 3.24
N PHE A 222 9.56 7.81 3.50
CA PHE A 222 8.51 8.77 3.80
C PHE A 222 7.63 8.29 4.95
N VAL A 223 6.90 9.22 5.55
CA VAL A 223 5.85 8.92 6.51
C VAL A 223 4.53 8.79 5.75
N ALA A 224 3.91 7.63 5.86
CA ALA A 224 2.60 7.34 5.31
C ALA A 224 1.57 7.32 6.43
N LYS A 225 0.60 8.24 6.41
CA LYS A 225 -0.58 8.15 7.28
C LYS A 225 -1.50 7.06 6.73
N VAL A 226 -1.80 6.05 7.54
CA VAL A 226 -2.62 4.91 7.15
C VAL A 226 -4.00 5.04 7.77
N LYS A 227 -5.01 4.93 6.91
CA LYS A 227 -6.40 4.79 7.32
C LYS A 227 -6.94 3.44 6.91
N GLN A 228 -7.72 2.82 7.80
CA GLN A 228 -8.50 1.64 7.47
C GLN A 228 -9.92 2.05 7.08
N ILE A 229 -10.42 1.48 5.99
CA ILE A 229 -11.81 1.67 5.56
C ILE A 229 -12.70 0.63 6.24
N SER A 230 -13.74 1.09 6.93
CA SER A 230 -14.80 0.25 7.48
C SER A 230 -15.69 -0.24 6.33
N VAL A 231 -15.57 -1.52 5.99
CA VAL A 231 -16.48 -2.14 5.02
C VAL A 231 -17.68 -2.67 5.80
N GLU A 232 -18.65 -1.82 6.11
CA GLU A 232 -19.88 -2.27 6.76
C GLU A 232 -20.55 -3.38 5.94
N LYS A 233 -20.93 -4.47 6.62
CA LYS A 233 -21.95 -5.37 6.10
C LYS A 233 -23.26 -4.58 6.08
N LYS A 234 -23.63 -4.01 4.93
CA LYS A 234 -25.04 -3.64 4.73
C LYS A 234 -25.83 -4.94 4.67
N ALA A 235 -26.31 -5.37 5.84
CA ALA A 235 -27.40 -6.31 5.95
C ALA A 235 -28.64 -5.63 5.37
N GLY A 236 -29.10 -6.12 4.22
CA GLY A 236 -30.42 -5.89 3.67
C GLY A 236 -31.07 -7.23 3.44
#